data_AF-A0A0D0SGV8-F1
#
_entry.id   AF-A0A0D0SGV8-F1
#
_cell.length_a   1.000
_cell.length_b   1.000
_cell.length_c   1.000
_cell.angle_alpha   90.00
_cell.angle_beta   90.00
_cell.angle_gamma   90.00
#
_symmetry.space_group_name_H-M   'P 1'
#
loop_
_entity.id
_entity.type
_entity.pdbx_description
1 polymer ?
#
loop_
_entity_poly.entity_id
_entity_poly.type
_entity_poly.pdbx_seq_one_letter_code
_entity_poly.pdbx_strand_id
1 'polypeptide(L)'
;MNYDFDKMVNRRGTNSLKWNVDENELPMWVACTYIQKKLPELYVVPSEATYLLWIDCSRITKDTKALADKIREITGLYLSEGSQYGSNGNEFLRLNVACPREQLYDGLERLRMGIEG
;
A
#
# COMPACT_ATOMS: atom_id res chain seq x y z
N MET A 1 -6.21 -24.40 5.41
CA MET A 1 -5.73 -23.62 6.57
C MET A 1 -6.55 -22.33 6.58
N ASN A 2 -7.44 -22.15 7.55
CA ASN A 2 -8.28 -20.95 7.61
C ASN A 2 -7.48 -19.82 8.25
N TYR A 3 -7.21 -18.77 7.48
CA TYR A 3 -6.59 -17.56 8.00
C TYR A 3 -7.69 -16.66 8.54
N ASP A 4 -7.62 -16.35 9.83
CA ASP A 4 -8.49 -15.40 10.50
C ASP A 4 -7.79 -14.04 10.48
N PHE A 5 -8.41 -13.11 9.75
CA PHE A 5 -7.86 -11.78 9.50
C PHE A 5 -8.55 -10.69 10.32
N ASP A 6 -9.55 -11.10 11.10
CA ASP A 6 -10.22 -10.26 12.09
C ASP A 6 -9.50 -10.35 13.44
N LYS A 7 -8.63 -11.35 13.62
CA LYS A 7 -7.80 -11.50 14.82
C LYS A 7 -6.56 -10.59 14.78
N MET A 8 -6.62 -9.51 15.57
CA MET A 8 -5.50 -8.59 15.75
C MET A 8 -4.34 -9.23 16.53
N VAL A 9 -3.14 -9.27 15.93
CA VAL A 9 -1.91 -9.67 16.62
C VAL A 9 -1.30 -8.45 17.28
N ASN A 10 -1.39 -8.36 18.61
CA ASN A 10 -0.85 -7.24 19.38
C ASN A 10 0.69 -7.33 19.44
N ARG A 11 1.36 -6.29 18.92
CA ARG A 11 2.83 -6.14 18.94
C ARG A 11 3.27 -4.82 19.60
N ARG A 12 2.42 -4.23 20.44
CA ARG A 12 2.81 -3.08 21.28
C ARG A 12 3.93 -3.51 22.23
N GLY A 13 4.94 -2.65 22.40
CA GLY A 13 6.08 -2.90 23.30
C GLY A 13 7.26 -3.65 22.68
N THR A 14 7.27 -3.96 21.37
CA THR A 14 8.40 -4.63 20.70
C THR A 14 9.42 -3.66 20.09
N ASN A 15 9.50 -2.41 20.57
CA ASN A 15 10.31 -1.32 19.99
C ASN A 15 10.06 -0.99 18.51
N SER A 16 8.93 -1.44 17.93
CA SER A 16 8.50 -1.02 16.60
C SER A 16 7.48 0.11 16.69
N LEU A 17 7.93 1.35 16.39
CA LEU A 17 7.12 2.58 16.44
C LEU A 17 5.81 2.48 15.63
N LYS A 18 5.79 1.74 14.51
CA LYS A 18 4.60 1.53 13.65
C LYS A 18 3.44 0.75 14.27
N TRP A 19 3.63 0.14 15.45
CA TRP A 19 2.57 -0.54 16.21
C TRP A 19 2.10 0.29 17.42
N ASN A 20 2.80 1.38 17.73
CA ASN A 20 2.45 2.37 18.73
C ASN A 20 1.85 3.59 18.03
N VAL A 21 0.78 3.35 17.29
CA VAL A 21 -0.04 4.39 16.66
C VAL A 21 -1.10 4.87 17.65
N ASP A 22 -1.43 6.16 17.60
CA ASP A 22 -2.52 6.76 18.39
C ASP A 22 -3.86 6.09 18.06
N GLU A 23 -4.87 6.19 18.93
CA GLU A 23 -6.17 5.49 18.79
C GLU A 23 -6.87 5.69 17.43
N ASN A 24 -6.55 6.77 16.72
CA ASN A 24 -7.16 7.14 15.45
C ASN A 24 -6.29 6.83 14.21
N GLU A 25 -5.11 6.24 14.39
CA GLU A 25 -4.20 5.88 13.32
C GLU A 25 -4.20 4.36 13.10
N LEU A 26 -4.29 3.93 11.83
CA LEU A 26 -4.19 2.51 11.52
C LEU A 26 -2.73 2.07 11.52
N PRO A 27 -2.39 0.93 12.16
CA PRO A 27 -1.04 0.43 12.08
C PRO A 27 -0.76 -0.05 10.64
N MET A 28 0.45 0.21 10.14
CA MET A 28 0.82 0.01 8.72
C MET A 28 0.53 -1.39 8.14
N TRP A 29 0.47 -2.42 8.99
CA TRP A 29 0.15 -3.78 8.55
C TRP A 29 -1.21 -3.88 7.87
N VAL A 30 -2.15 -2.96 8.14
CA VAL A 30 -3.49 -2.98 7.52
C VAL A 30 -3.39 -2.85 6.01
N ALA A 31 -2.63 -1.86 5.51
CA ALA A 31 -2.42 -1.67 4.08
C ALA A 31 -1.67 -2.86 3.46
N CYS A 32 -0.60 -3.34 4.11
CA CYS A 32 0.15 -4.50 3.63
C CYS A 32 -0.73 -5.75 3.52
N THR A 33 -1.54 -6.00 4.55
CA THR A 33 -2.44 -7.16 4.61
C THR A 33 -3.53 -7.05 3.56
N TYR A 34 -4.14 -5.87 3.41
CA TYR A 34 -5.14 -5.61 2.38
C TYR A 34 -4.60 -5.94 0.99
N ILE A 35 -3.46 -5.33 0.63
CA ILE A 35 -2.84 -5.51 -0.69
C ILE A 35 -2.50 -6.98 -0.92
N GLN A 36 -1.86 -7.66 0.04
CA GLN A 36 -1.50 -9.09 -0.11
C GLN A 36 -2.71 -10.01 -0.33
N LYS A 37 -3.87 -9.67 0.24
CA LYS A 37 -5.08 -10.49 0.13
C LYS A 37 -5.89 -10.20 -1.12
N LYS A 38 -6.00 -8.93 -1.48
CA LYS A 38 -6.93 -8.43 -2.49
C LYS A 38 -6.26 -8.21 -3.83
N LEU A 39 -4.95 -7.99 -3.83
CA LEU A 39 -4.12 -7.70 -5.00
C LEU A 39 -2.83 -8.55 -4.93
N PRO A 40 -2.92 -9.89 -4.96
CA PRO A 40 -1.77 -10.80 -4.81
C PRO A 40 -0.70 -10.66 -5.91
N GLU A 41 -1.03 -10.00 -7.01
CA GLU A 41 -0.12 -9.60 -8.08
C GLU A 41 0.79 -8.44 -7.70
N LEU A 42 0.43 -7.66 -6.68
CA LEU A 42 1.25 -6.61 -6.10
C LEU A 42 2.08 -7.15 -4.92
N TYR A 43 3.28 -6.64 -4.76
CA TYR A 43 4.13 -6.98 -3.62
C TYR A 43 4.53 -5.72 -2.85
N VAL A 44 4.14 -5.64 -1.57
CA VAL A 44 4.56 -4.54 -0.70
C VAL A 44 5.94 -4.84 -0.15
N VAL A 45 6.92 -4.01 -0.50
CA VAL A 45 8.30 -4.15 -0.03
C VAL A 45 8.34 -3.91 1.49
N PRO A 46 8.89 -4.85 2.28
CA PRO A 46 9.05 -4.65 3.72
C PRO A 46 9.90 -3.41 3.99
N SER A 47 9.38 -2.52 4.83
CA SER A 47 10.12 -1.36 5.32
C SER A 47 10.15 -1.34 6.85
N GLU A 48 11.33 -1.05 7.39
CA GLU A 48 11.59 -0.87 8.82
C GLU A 48 11.31 0.58 9.27
N ALA A 49 11.10 1.52 8.35
CA ALA A 49 10.84 2.94 8.66
C ALA A 49 9.87 3.63 7.68
N THR A 50 9.27 4.74 8.14
CA THR A 50 8.37 5.67 7.41
C THR A 50 6.94 5.18 7.14
N TYR A 51 6.06 6.12 6.81
CA TYR A 51 4.66 5.92 6.39
C TYR A 51 4.50 5.81 4.86
N LEU A 52 5.60 5.63 4.12
CA LEU A 52 5.60 5.52 2.66
C LEU A 52 5.83 4.06 2.27
N LEU A 53 4.79 3.40 1.77
CA LEU A 53 4.88 2.04 1.24
C LEU A 53 5.42 2.06 -0.18
N TRP A 54 6.37 1.18 -0.44
CA TRP A 54 6.82 0.83 -1.79
C TRP A 54 6.09 -0.43 -2.23
N ILE A 55 5.44 -0.35 -3.39
CA ILE A 55 4.61 -1.41 -3.96
C ILE A 55 5.25 -1.81 -5.30
N ASP A 56 5.81 -3.01 -5.33
CA ASP A 56 6.33 -3.65 -6.54
C ASP A 56 5.15 -4.11 -7.41
N CYS A 57 5.13 -3.59 -8.64
CA CYS A 57 4.14 -3.82 -9.68
C CYS A 57 4.75 -4.57 -10.87
N SER A 58 5.97 -5.11 -10.76
CA SER A 58 6.74 -5.74 -11.85
C SER A 58 6.04 -6.94 -12.50
N ARG A 59 5.06 -7.54 -11.80
CA ARG A 59 4.20 -8.64 -12.29
C ARG A 59 3.07 -8.19 -13.19
N ILE A 60 2.71 -6.90 -13.16
CA ILE A 60 1.58 -6.35 -13.92
C ILE A 60 2.02 -5.29 -14.94
N THR A 61 3.10 -4.56 -14.68
CA THR A 61 3.60 -3.51 -15.58
C THR A 61 5.10 -3.30 -15.44
N LYS A 62 5.72 -2.79 -16.50
CA LYS A 62 7.09 -2.23 -16.50
C LYS A 62 7.11 -0.70 -16.52
N ASP A 63 5.92 -0.10 -16.61
CA ASP A 63 5.70 1.34 -16.64
C ASP A 63 4.64 1.70 -15.59
N THR A 64 5.10 1.96 -14.36
CA THR A 64 4.22 2.42 -13.28
C THR A 64 3.77 3.85 -13.44
N LYS A 65 4.37 4.65 -14.33
CA LYS A 65 3.87 5.98 -14.64
C LYS A 65 2.54 5.87 -15.38
N ALA A 66 2.50 5.08 -16.47
CA ALA A 66 1.26 4.83 -17.19
C ALA A 66 0.18 4.20 -16.29
N LEU A 67 0.58 3.30 -15.38
CA LEU A 67 -0.34 2.71 -14.40
C LEU A 67 -0.89 3.75 -13.42
N ALA A 68 -0.04 4.62 -12.86
CA ALA A 68 -0.47 5.68 -11.94
C ALA A 68 -1.43 6.66 -12.63
N ASP A 69 -1.14 7.04 -13.87
CA ASP A 69 -2.00 7.90 -14.68
C ASP A 69 -3.37 7.24 -14.91
N LYS A 70 -3.40 5.94 -15.26
CA LYS A 70 -4.64 5.16 -15.44
C LYS A 70 -5.44 5.07 -14.14
N ILE A 71 -4.81 4.71 -13.02
CA ILE A 71 -5.48 4.61 -11.71
C ILE A 71 -6.12 5.95 -11.35
N ARG A 72 -5.40 7.05 -11.56
CA ARG A 72 -5.88 8.40 -11.30
C ARG A 72 -7.08 8.74 -12.18
N GLU A 73 -7.05 8.40 -13.46
CA GLU A 73 -8.15 8.66 -14.38
C GLU A 73 -9.42 7.90 -13.99
N ILE A 74 -9.29 6.61 -13.63
CA ILE A 74 -10.43 5.75 -13.30
C ILE A 74 -11.02 6.07 -11.93
N THR A 75 -10.16 6.33 -10.94
CA THR A 75 -10.56 6.31 -9.52
C THR A 75 -10.32 7.62 -8.79
N GLY A 76 -9.60 8.56 -9.42
CA GLY A 76 -9.14 9.79 -8.78
C GLY A 76 -8.02 9.60 -7.75
N LEU A 77 -7.58 8.36 -7.48
CA LEU A 77 -6.47 8.10 -6.55
C LEU A 77 -5.15 8.56 -7.17
N TYR A 78 -4.41 9.38 -6.41
CA TYR A 78 -3.08 9.83 -6.81
C TYR A 78 -2.01 9.00 -6.09
N LEU A 79 -1.12 8.37 -6.85
CA LEU A 79 0.04 7.61 -6.37
C LEU A 79 1.32 8.20 -6.96
N SER A 80 2.44 8.12 -6.24
CA SER A 80 3.73 8.51 -6.83
C SER A 80 4.33 7.34 -7.59
N GLU A 81 4.70 7.55 -8.84
CA GLU A 81 5.47 6.60 -9.63
C GLU A 81 6.92 6.52 -9.15
N GLY A 82 7.47 5.31 -9.13
CA GLY A 82 8.79 5.04 -8.58
C GLY A 82 9.94 5.60 -9.43
N SER A 83 9.70 5.87 -10.72
CA SER A 83 10.68 6.40 -11.68
C SER A 83 11.29 7.73 -11.23
N GLN A 84 10.56 8.52 -10.42
CA GLN A 84 11.05 9.76 -9.82
C GLN A 84 12.19 9.56 -8.82
N TYR A 85 12.41 8.34 -8.31
CA TYR A 85 13.38 8.04 -7.24
C TYR A 85 14.61 7.25 -7.72
N GLY A 86 14.73 7.01 -9.03
CA GLY A 86 15.91 6.35 -9.61
C GLY A 86 15.57 5.44 -10.79
N SER A 87 16.61 5.00 -11.51
CA SER A 87 16.49 4.22 -12.75
C SER A 87 15.75 2.89 -12.60
N ASN A 88 15.75 2.31 -11.40
CA ASN A 88 15.11 1.02 -11.11
C ASN A 88 13.69 1.17 -10.54
N GLY A 89 13.14 2.39 -10.50
CA GLY A 89 11.85 2.69 -9.90
C GLY A 89 10.65 2.50 -10.83
N ASN A 90 10.87 2.21 -12.12
CA ASN A 90 9.80 2.14 -13.14
C ASN A 90 8.76 1.04 -12.89
N GLU A 91 9.07 0.10 -12.00
CA GLU A 91 8.20 -1.03 -11.64
C GLU A 91 7.51 -0.81 -10.29
N PHE A 92 7.70 0.34 -9.65
CA PHE A 92 7.20 0.60 -8.31
C PHE A 92 6.21 1.75 -8.26
N LEU A 93 5.26 1.64 -7.35
CA LEU A 93 4.40 2.74 -6.89
C LEU A 93 4.71 3.03 -5.43
N ARG A 94 4.52 4.29 -5.03
CA ARG A 94 4.64 4.73 -3.63
C ARG A 94 3.31 5.22 -3.10
N LEU A 95 2.87 4.65 -1.98
CA LEU A 95 1.63 4.99 -1.29
C LEU A 95 1.95 5.61 0.08
N ASN A 96 1.37 6.78 0.34
CA ASN A 96 1.39 7.38 1.68
C ASN A 96 0.23 6.82 2.51
N VAL A 97 0.55 6.22 3.66
CA VAL A 97 -0.44 5.67 4.60
C VAL A 97 -0.59 6.46 5.90
N ALA A 98 0.07 7.62 6.02
CA ALA A 98 -0.14 8.58 7.11
C ALA A 98 -1.41 9.41 6.82
N CYS A 99 -2.56 8.76 6.92
CA CYS A 99 -3.87 9.38 6.76
C CYS A 99 -4.89 8.72 7.71
N PRO A 100 -6.04 9.38 7.97
CA PRO A 100 -7.11 8.77 8.75
C PRO A 100 -7.55 7.43 8.16
N ARG A 101 -7.98 6.52 9.04
CA ARG A 101 -8.44 5.17 8.69
C ARG A 101 -9.37 5.11 7.48
N GLU A 102 -10.37 5.98 7.44
CA GLU A 102 -11.37 6.01 6.37
C GLU A 102 -10.75 6.35 5.01
N GLN A 103 -9.83 7.31 4.99
CA GLN A 103 -9.10 7.68 3.77
C GLN A 103 -8.16 6.57 3.30
N LEU A 104 -7.53 5.84 4.23
CA LEU A 104 -6.69 4.71 3.87
C LEU A 104 -7.52 3.61 3.18
N TYR A 105 -8.68 3.25 3.74
CA TYR A 105 -9.54 2.24 3.12
C TYR A 105 -10.11 2.68 1.77
N ASP A 106 -10.55 3.93 1.65
CA ASP A 106 -10.99 4.49 0.35
C ASP A 106 -9.86 4.43 -0.68
N GLY A 107 -8.64 4.85 -0.31
CA GLY A 107 -7.47 4.77 -1.17
C GLY A 107 -7.11 3.34 -1.57
N LEU A 108 -7.20 2.37 -0.65
CA LEU A 108 -6.93 0.96 -0.95
C LEU A 108 -7.99 0.35 -1.88
N GLU A 109 -9.25 0.75 -1.75
CA GLU A 109 -10.31 0.26 -2.64
C GLU A 109 -10.20 0.86 -4.04
N ARG A 110 -9.88 2.15 -4.14
CA ARG A 110 -9.57 2.80 -5.41
C ARG A 110 -8.34 2.18 -6.08
N LEU A 111 -7.30 1.87 -5.31
CA LEU A 111 -6.16 1.12 -5.84
C LEU A 111 -6.64 -0.20 -6.44
N ARG A 112 -7.44 -0.98 -5.70
CA ARG A 112 -7.97 -2.27 -6.19
C ARG A 112 -8.76 -2.11 -7.49
N MET A 113 -9.69 -1.15 -7.55
CA MET A 113 -10.46 -0.86 -8.75
C MET A 113 -9.59 -0.46 -9.94
N GLY A 114 -8.54 0.34 -9.72
CA GLY A 114 -7.64 0.78 -10.79
C GLY A 114 -6.69 -0.31 -11.31
N ILE A 115 -6.46 -1.37 -10.54
CA ILE A 115 -5.70 -2.55 -10.98
C ILE A 115 -6.60 -3.54 -11.74
N GLU A 116 -7.84 -3.73 -11.29
CA GLU A 116 -8.76 -4.70 -11.90
C GLU A 116 -9.52 -4.20 -13.14
N GLY A 117 -9.78 -2.89 -13.24
CA GLY A 117 -10.39 -2.25 -14.42
C GLY A 117 -9.36 -1.87 -15.46
#